data_AF-A0A948KES1-F1
#
_entry.id   AF-A0A948KES1-F1
#
_cell.length_a   1.000
_cell.length_b   1.000
_cell.length_c   1.000
_cell.angle_alpha   90.00
_cell.angle_beta   90.00
_cell.angle_gamma   90.00
#
_symmetry.space_group_name_H-M   'P 1'
#
loop_
_entity.id
_entity.type
_entity.pdbx_description
1 polymer ?
#
loop_
_entity_poly.entity_id
_entity_poly.type
_entity_poly.pdbx_seq_one_letter_code
_entity_poly.pdbx_strand_id
1 'polypeptide(L)'
;MHVAASNPLYVRREGIPESALEREKEIYRSQLVEEKKPEKIWEKIIEGKLKKYYEEVCLMNQKFIKNTDITVDTLVSNMIAKTGENIIVRRFARFHLGEELK
;
A
#
# COMPACT_ATOMS: atom_id res chain seq x y z
N MET A 1 4.40 12.78 10.62
CA MET A 1 3.02 12.57 11.09
C MET A 1 2.30 11.47 10.32
N HIS A 2 2.22 11.50 8.98
CA HIS A 2 1.47 10.51 8.21
C HIS A 2 1.83 9.04 8.50
N VAL A 3 3.13 8.69 8.46
CA VAL A 3 3.61 7.31 8.77
C VAL A 3 3.10 6.82 10.13
N ALA A 4 3.13 7.66 11.17
CA ALA A 4 2.68 7.27 12.49
C ALA A 4 1.17 6.93 12.53
N ALA A 5 0.37 7.70 11.78
CA ALA A 5 -1.09 7.54 11.73
C ALA A 5 -1.55 6.42 10.79
N SER A 6 -0.88 6.22 9.66
CA SER A 6 -1.33 5.33 8.58
C SER A 6 -0.64 3.96 8.56
N ASN A 7 0.34 3.73 9.44
CA ASN A 7 1.04 2.45 9.59
C ASN A 7 1.43 1.73 8.28
N PRO A 8 2.05 2.41 7.29
CA PRO A 8 2.55 1.72 6.11
C PRO A 8 3.63 0.71 6.50
N LEU A 9 3.72 -0.38 5.74
CA LEU A 9 4.75 -1.41 5.91
C LEU A 9 5.91 -1.22 4.93
N TYR A 10 5.64 -0.68 3.75
CA TYR A 10 6.61 -0.50 2.68
C TYR A 10 6.61 0.94 2.20
N VAL A 11 7.73 1.39 1.61
CA VAL A 11 7.76 2.71 0.96
C VAL A 11 6.97 2.66 -0.35
N ARG A 12 7.25 1.66 -1.20
CA ARG A 12 6.69 1.51 -2.54
C ARG A 12 6.39 0.04 -2.83
N ARG A 13 5.63 -0.22 -3.90
CA ARG A 13 5.21 -1.56 -4.33
C ARG A 13 6.39 -2.47 -4.66
N GLU A 14 7.45 -1.90 -5.22
CA GLU A 14 8.67 -2.62 -5.59
C GLU A 14 9.45 -3.13 -4.37
N GLY A 15 9.15 -2.59 -3.17
CA GLY A 15 9.75 -3.03 -1.92
C GLY A 15 8.99 -4.16 -1.23
N ILE A 16 7.88 -4.63 -1.79
CA ILE A 16 7.11 -5.74 -1.21
C ILE A 16 7.79 -7.07 -1.59
N PRO A 17 8.13 -7.94 -0.62
CA PRO A 17 8.62 -9.28 -0.90
C PRO A 17 7.61 -10.09 -1.71
N GLU A 18 8.09 -10.84 -2.70
CA GLU A 18 7.24 -11.68 -3.56
C GLU A 18 6.43 -12.69 -2.74
N SER A 19 7.05 -13.29 -1.71
CA SER A 19 6.37 -14.21 -0.78
C SER A 19 5.19 -13.58 -0.04
N ALA A 20 5.24 -12.27 0.25
CA ALA A 20 4.12 -11.56 0.88
C ALA A 20 3.00 -11.31 -0.13
N LEU A 21 3.33 -11.00 -1.39
CA LEU A 21 2.35 -10.83 -2.46
C LEU A 21 1.64 -12.14 -2.82
N GLU A 22 2.38 -13.25 -2.87
CA GLU A 22 1.82 -14.57 -3.14
C GLU A 22 0.83 -14.97 -2.05
N ARG A 23 1.22 -14.83 -0.78
CA ARG A 23 0.34 -15.10 0.36
C ARG A 23 -0.95 -14.28 0.28
N GLU A 24 -0.86 -13.00 -0.03
CA GLU A 24 -2.04 -12.14 -0.14
C GLU A 24 -2.94 -12.55 -1.32
N LYS A 25 -2.35 -12.91 -2.47
CA LYS A 25 -3.08 -13.45 -3.62
C LYS A 25 -3.80 -14.76 -3.30
N GLU A 26 -3.17 -15.66 -2.56
CA GLU A 26 -3.77 -16.92 -2.10
C GLU A 26 -4.95 -16.70 -1.17
N ILE A 27 -4.84 -15.73 -0.24
CA ILE A 27 -5.93 -15.33 0.64
C ILE A 27 -7.13 -14.84 -0.20
N TYR A 28 -6.89 -13.98 -1.20
CA TYR A 28 -7.96 -13.49 -2.07
C TYR A 28 -8.58 -14.58 -2.94
N ARG A 29 -7.78 -15.52 -3.45
CA ARG A 29 -8.28 -16.69 -4.19
C ARG A 29 -9.17 -17.55 -3.29
N SER A 30 -8.72 -17.83 -2.07
CA SER A 30 -9.47 -18.65 -1.11
C SER A 30 -10.82 -18.00 -0.77
N GLN A 31 -10.85 -16.69 -0.55
CA GLN A 31 -12.10 -15.93 -0.35
C GLN A 31 -13.05 -16.04 -1.56
N LEU A 32 -12.52 -16.00 -2.79
CA LEU A 32 -13.34 -16.11 -4.00
C LEU A 32 -13.94 -17.51 -4.22
N VAL A 33 -13.19 -18.55 -3.83
CA VAL A 33 -13.65 -19.95 -3.82
C VAL A 33 -14.84 -20.09 -2.85
N GLU A 34 -14.71 -19.57 -1.63
CA GLU A 34 -15.78 -19.58 -0.63
C GLU A 34 -17.02 -18.80 -1.09
N GLU A 35 -16.82 -17.66 -1.76
CA GLU A 35 -17.89 -16.83 -2.33
C GLU A 35 -18.55 -17.45 -3.58
N LYS A 36 -18.09 -18.63 -4.06
CA LYS A 36 -18.61 -19.34 -5.24
C LYS A 36 -18.71 -18.48 -6.51
N LYS A 37 -17.81 -17.51 -6.68
CA LYS A 37 -17.80 -16.62 -7.85
C LYS A 37 -17.23 -17.34 -9.08
N PRO A 38 -17.65 -17.02 -10.31
CA PRO A 38 -17.11 -17.63 -11.52
C PRO A 38 -15.61 -17.34 -11.70
N GLU A 39 -14.79 -18.35 -12.00
CA GLU A 39 -13.32 -18.21 -12.15
C GLU A 39 -12.93 -17.15 -13.19
N LYS A 40 -13.74 -16.98 -14.24
CA LYS A 40 -13.51 -15.98 -15.31
C LYS A 40 -13.38 -14.54 -14.82
N ILE A 41 -13.89 -14.21 -13.63
CA ILE A 41 -13.79 -12.85 -13.06
C ILE A 41 -12.78 -12.74 -11.93
N TRP A 42 -12.11 -13.83 -11.55
CA TRP A 42 -11.24 -13.85 -10.37
C TRP A 42 -10.02 -12.96 -10.53
N GLU A 43 -9.34 -13.02 -11.69
CA GLU A 43 -8.15 -12.18 -11.95
C GLU A 43 -8.46 -10.70 -11.76
N LYS A 44 -9.56 -10.22 -12.37
CA LYS A 44 -9.97 -8.82 -12.27
C LYS A 44 -10.30 -8.40 -10.84
N ILE A 45 -10.90 -9.30 -10.05
CA ILE A 45 -11.19 -9.02 -8.63
C ILE A 45 -9.90 -8.99 -7.82
N ILE A 46 -9.01 -9.96 -8.03
CA ILE A 46 -7.73 -10.05 -7.31
C ILE A 46 -6.87 -8.83 -7.63
N GLU A 47 -6.82 -8.38 -8.88
CA GLU A 47 -6.13 -7.15 -9.27
C GLU A 47 -6.66 -5.92 -8.51
N GLY A 48 -7.99 -5.79 -8.43
CA GLY A 48 -8.63 -4.73 -7.64
C GLY A 48 -8.31 -4.80 -6.15
N LYS A 49 -8.34 -6.00 -5.56
CA LYS A 49 -7.97 -6.21 -4.15
C LYS A 49 -6.47 -5.91 -3.92
N LEU A 50 -5.59 -6.33 -4.81
CA LEU A 50 -4.16 -6.00 -4.75
C LEU A 50 -3.91 -4.50 -4.85
N LYS A 51 -4.65 -3.78 -5.70
CA LYS A 51 -4.54 -2.32 -5.75
C LYS A 51 -4.88 -1.69 -4.40
N LYS A 52 -5.94 -2.16 -3.75
CA LYS A 52 -6.33 -1.72 -2.41
C LYS A 52 -5.28 -2.09 -1.37
N TYR A 53 -4.73 -3.31 -1.43
CA TYR A 53 -3.62 -3.72 -0.56
C TYR A 53 -2.43 -2.75 -0.67
N TYR A 54 -2.04 -2.36 -1.89
CA TYR A 54 -0.98 -1.36 -2.07
C TYR A 54 -1.33 -0.01 -1.45
N GLU A 55 -2.58 0.44 -1.57
CA GLU A 55 -3.04 1.69 -0.93
C GLU A 55 -3.03 1.61 0.60
N GLU A 56 -3.09 0.40 1.18
CA GLU A 56 -3.02 0.19 2.62
C GLU A 56 -1.58 0.05 3.12
N VAL A 57 -0.72 -0.72 2.44
CA VAL A 57 0.60 -1.07 2.97
C VAL A 57 1.77 -0.24 2.40
N CYS A 58 1.60 0.43 1.26
CA CYS A 58 2.66 1.24 0.64
C CYS A 58 2.46 2.72 0.89
N LEU A 59 3.41 3.34 1.60
CA LEU A 59 3.41 4.76 1.94
C LEU A 59 3.12 5.66 0.73
N MET A 60 3.78 5.44 -0.40
CA MET A 60 3.63 6.30 -1.58
C MET A 60 2.22 6.18 -2.21
N ASN A 61 1.53 5.05 -2.02
CA ASN A 61 0.18 4.82 -2.54
C ASN A 61 -0.94 5.29 -1.60
N GLN A 62 -0.63 5.54 -0.32
CA GLN A 62 -1.60 5.99 0.66
C GLN A 62 -2.14 7.39 0.35
N LYS A 63 -3.42 7.60 0.69
CA LYS A 63 -4.02 8.94 0.73
C LYS A 63 -3.38 9.76 1.84
N PHE A 64 -3.06 11.02 1.55
CA PHE A 64 -2.38 11.85 2.52
C PHE A 64 -3.34 12.29 3.65
N ILE A 65 -2.97 12.04 4.90
CA ILE A 65 -3.89 12.28 6.06
C ILE A 65 -4.36 13.73 6.22
N LYS A 66 -3.61 14.72 5.71
CA LYS A 66 -4.02 16.13 5.78
C LYS A 66 -4.80 16.59 4.55
N ASN A 67 -4.80 15.80 3.49
CA ASN A 67 -5.56 16.04 2.27
C ASN A 67 -5.78 14.70 1.56
N THR A 68 -6.96 14.12 1.76
CA THR A 68 -7.33 12.80 1.24
C THR A 68 -7.59 12.78 -0.27
N ASP A 69 -7.63 13.94 -0.92
CA ASP A 69 -7.81 14.02 -2.37
C ASP A 69 -6.56 13.50 -3.09
N ILE A 70 -5.39 13.74 -2.50
CA ILE A 70 -4.09 13.38 -3.07
C ILE A 70 -3.44 12.20 -2.35
N THR A 71 -2.54 11.50 -3.04
CA THR A 71 -1.66 10.50 -2.43
C THR A 71 -0.38 11.15 -1.90
N VAL A 72 0.38 10.41 -1.10
CA VAL A 72 1.73 10.81 -0.69
C VAL A 72 2.66 10.96 -1.90
N ASP A 73 2.53 10.11 -2.92
CA ASP A 73 3.31 10.25 -4.16
C ASP A 73 3.02 11.55 -4.91
N THR A 74 1.74 11.94 -5.02
CA THR A 74 1.36 13.24 -5.59
C THR A 74 1.89 14.39 -4.74
N LEU A 75 1.83 14.29 -3.41
CA LEU A 75 2.39 15.30 -2.51
C LEU A 75 3.89 15.50 -2.75
N VAL A 76 4.66 14.40 -2.84
CA VAL A 76 6.10 14.44 -3.11
C VAL A 76 6.37 15.04 -4.48
N SER A 77 5.65 14.60 -5.51
CA SER A 77 5.79 15.13 -6.88
C SER A 77 5.50 16.63 -6.97
N ASN A 78 4.47 17.12 -6.28
CA ASN A 78 4.15 18.55 -6.20
C ASN A 78 5.28 19.34 -5.51
N MET A 79 5.93 18.76 -4.50
CA MET A 79 7.05 19.40 -3.83
C MET A 79 8.31 19.42 -4.71
N ILE A 80 8.57 18.37 -5.48
CA ILE A 80 9.65 18.34 -6.48
C ILE A 80 9.44 19.46 -7.51
N ALA A 81 8.23 19.57 -8.06
CA ALA A 81 7.90 20.62 -9.02
C ALA A 81 8.06 22.04 -8.44
N LYS A 82 7.74 22.22 -7.15
CA LYS A 82 7.87 23.51 -6.47
C LYS A 82 9.33 23.88 -6.12
N THR A 83 10.15 22.89 -5.78
CA THR A 83 11.53 23.10 -5.31
C THR A 83 12.55 23.03 -6.44
N GLY A 84 12.24 22.33 -7.54
CA GLY A 84 13.19 22.01 -8.60
C GLY A 84 14.19 20.92 -8.22
N GLU A 85 14.04 20.30 -7.05
CA GLU A 85 14.95 19.27 -6.55
C GLU A 85 14.27 17.90 -6.48
N ASN A 86 15.05 16.85 -6.71
CA ASN A 86 14.56 15.48 -6.60
C ASN A 86 14.40 15.07 -5.13
N ILE A 87 13.19 14.66 -4.74
CA ILE A 87 12.86 14.24 -3.37
C ILE A 87 12.52 12.75 -3.37
N ILE A 88 13.29 11.98 -2.59
CA ILE A 88 13.10 10.53 -2.47
C ILE A 88 12.88 10.15 -1.00
N VAL A 89 11.76 9.50 -0.72
CA VAL A 89 11.57 8.81 0.55
C VAL A 89 12.37 7.51 0.52
N ARG A 90 13.51 7.48 1.23
CA ARG A 90 14.41 6.31 1.23
C ARG A 90 13.94 5.19 2.17
N ARG A 91 13.59 5.54 3.41
CA ARG A 91 13.19 4.61 4.47
C ARG A 91 12.41 5.34 5.56
N PHE A 92 11.61 4.62 6.33
CA PHE A 92 10.99 5.09 7.56
C PHE A 92 11.09 4.02 8.65
N ALA A 93 10.91 4.43 9.90
CA ALA A 93 10.68 3.53 11.02
C ALA A 93 9.46 4.05 11.79
N ARG A 94 8.60 3.13 12.21
CA ARG A 94 7.44 3.41 13.06
C ARG A 94 7.55 2.52 14.29
N PHE A 95 7.49 3.12 15.46
CA PHE A 95 7.46 2.42 16.74
C PHE A 95 6.07 2.61 17.35
N HIS A 96 5.47 1.52 17.81
CA HIS A 96 4.21 1.53 18.52
C HIS A 96 4.35 0.71 19.80
N LEU A 97 4.07 1.33 20.94
CA LEU A 97 4.19 0.65 22.23
C LEU A 97 3.05 -0.37 22.38
N GLY A 98 3.40 -1.61 22.70
CA GLY A 98 2.42 -2.69 22.88
C GLY A 98 1.92 -3.34 21.60
N GLU A 99 2.58 -3.13 20.46
CA GLU A 99 2.29 -3.89 19.24
C GLU A 99 2.74 -5.35 19.45
N GLU A 100 1.82 -6.31 19.26
CA GLU A 100 2.17 -7.73 19.27
C GLU A 100 3.12 -8.03 18.09
N LEU A 101 4.18 -8.78 18.35
CA LEU A 101 5.05 -9.31 17.29
C LEU A 101 4.22 -10.33 16.49
N LYS A 102 3.73 -9.91 15.32
CA LYS A 102 3.11 -10.81 14.34
C LYS A 102 4.13 -11.72 13.67
#